data_AF-A0A6I8VEP2-F1
#
_entry.id   AF-A0A6I8VEP2-F1
#
_cell.length_a   1.000
_cell.length_b   1.000
_cell.length_c   1.000
_cell.angle_alpha   90.00
_cell.angle_beta   90.00
_cell.angle_gamma   90.00
#
_symmetry.space_group_name_H-M   'P 1'
#
loop_
_entity.id
_entity.type
_entity.pdbx_description
1 polymer ?
#
loop_
_entity_poly.entity_id
_entity_poly.type
_entity_poly.pdbx_seq_one_letter_code
_entity_poly.pdbx_strand_id
1 'polypeptide(L)'
;MWFEILPGAAIITVLLSVPIYAMYGVQKLTLGNAFRRNMDERFSRVMYQRDFRLTDNPYLMNGLDAIPDDEEDDQNKELNEDFNVGDDPDQEN
;
A
#
# COMPACT_ATOMS: atom_id res chain seq x y z
N MET A 1 41.32 30.68 12.87
CA MET A 1 41.78 30.17 11.55
C MET A 1 40.57 29.67 10.75
N TRP A 2 40.61 29.67 9.42
CA TRP A 2 39.42 29.38 8.60
C TRP A 2 38.74 28.03 8.90
N PHE A 3 39.45 27.06 9.48
CA PHE A 3 38.91 25.75 9.87
C PHE A 3 38.01 25.77 11.11
N GLU A 4 37.97 26.87 11.88
CA GLU A 4 37.09 26.98 13.06
C GLU A 4 35.59 26.98 12.68
N ILE A 5 35.27 27.18 11.41
CA ILE A 5 33.90 27.00 10.87
C ILE A 5 33.50 25.53 10.75
N LEU A 6 34.47 24.60 10.63
CA LEU A 6 34.21 23.19 10.31
C LEU A 6 33.36 22.48 11.37
N PRO A 7 33.58 22.67 12.70
CA PRO A 7 32.72 22.06 13.70
C PRO A 7 31.26 22.51 13.58
N GLY A 8 31.02 23.80 13.36
CA GLY A 8 29.67 24.35 13.18
C GLY A 8 29.01 23.83 11.90
N ALA A 9 29.74 23.83 10.79
CA ALA A 9 29.26 23.27 9.53
C ALA A 9 28.94 21.77 9.66
N ALA A 10 29.79 20.99 10.33
CA ALA A 10 29.58 19.57 10.55
C ALA A 10 28.31 19.30 11.37
N ILE A 11 28.08 20.06 12.44
CA ILE A 11 26.85 19.93 13.25
C ILE A 11 25.61 20.21 12.39
N ILE A 12 25.63 21.28 11.60
CA ILE A 12 24.50 21.64 10.72
C ILE A 12 24.24 20.53 9.70
N THR A 13 25.28 20.03 9.03
CA THR A 13 25.14 18.96 8.02
C THR A 13 24.62 17.67 8.64
N VAL A 14 25.10 17.29 9.82
CA VAL A 14 24.62 16.09 10.52
C VAL A 14 23.15 16.28 10.89
N LEU A 15 22.78 17.39 11.50
CA LEU A 15 21.39 17.64 11.91
C LEU A 15 20.41 17.73 10.73
N LEU A 16 20.84 18.24 9.57
CA LEU A 16 20.01 18.27 8.37
C LEU A 16 19.90 16.91 7.67
N SER A 17 20.96 16.10 7.71
CA SER A 17 20.97 14.78 7.06
C SER A 17 20.23 13.72 7.87
N VAL A 18 20.29 13.76 9.20
CA VAL A 18 19.67 12.76 10.09
C VAL A 18 18.18 12.55 9.82
N PRO A 19 17.32 13.59 9.71
CA PRO A 19 15.90 13.40 9.43
C PRO A 19 15.63 12.66 8.12
N ILE A 20 16.46 12.88 7.09
CA ILE A 20 16.30 12.26 5.76
C ILE A 20 16.53 10.74 5.88
N TYR A 21 17.64 10.34 6.49
CA TYR A 21 17.98 8.92 6.67
C TYR A 21 17.10 8.22 7.71
N ALA A 22 16.72 8.91 8.78
CA ALA A 22 15.80 8.38 9.78
C ALA A 22 14.44 8.09 9.14
N MET A 23 13.92 9.01 8.31
CA MET A 23 12.64 8.82 7.64
C MET A 23 12.66 7.63 6.66
N TYR A 24 13.77 7.41 5.95
CA TYR A 24 13.97 6.22 5.12
C TYR A 24 13.83 4.92 5.94
N GLY A 25 14.48 4.86 7.11
CA GLY A 25 14.41 3.73 8.02
C GLY A 25 13.00 3.49 8.56
N VAL A 26 12.34 4.57 9.02
CA VAL A 26 10.97 4.51 9.53
C VAL A 26 10.00 3.99 8.47
N GLN A 27 10.04 4.55 7.25
CA GLN A 27 9.14 4.12 6.17
C GLN A 27 9.33 2.64 5.83
N LYS A 28 10.58 2.18 5.75
CA LYS A 28 10.88 0.76 5.47
C LYS A 28 10.33 -0.17 6.56
N LEU A 29 10.36 0.25 7.82
CA LEU A 29 9.84 -0.53 8.94
C LEU A 29 8.30 -0.53 9.01
N THR A 30 7.65 0.61 8.74
CA THR A 30 6.20 0.73 8.89
C THR A 30 5.40 0.27 7.67
N LEU A 31 5.92 0.49 6.46
CA LEU A 31 5.19 0.27 5.21
C LEU A 31 5.76 -0.90 4.38
N GLY A 32 6.91 -1.45 4.77
CA GLY A 32 7.64 -2.47 4.01
C GLY A 32 8.37 -1.93 2.78
N ASN A 33 8.21 -0.64 2.45
CA ASN A 33 8.92 0.05 1.38
C ASN A 33 9.48 1.38 1.88
N ALA A 34 10.69 1.72 1.45
CA ALA A 34 11.40 2.91 1.89
C ALA A 34 10.93 4.21 1.22
N PHE A 35 10.17 4.10 0.13
CA PHE A 35 9.64 5.24 -0.61
C PHE A 35 8.11 5.27 -0.57
N ARG A 36 7.57 6.45 -0.28
CA ARG A 36 6.12 6.67 -0.31
C ARG A 36 5.61 6.89 -1.74
N ARG A 37 4.48 6.26 -2.11
CA ARG A 37 3.83 6.51 -3.41
C ARG A 37 3.25 7.92 -3.44
N ASN A 38 3.29 8.55 -4.61
CA ASN A 38 2.66 9.84 -4.81
C ASN A 38 1.12 9.71 -4.79
N MET A 39 0.44 10.61 -4.09
CA MET A 39 -1.01 10.72 -3.96
C MET A 39 -1.54 12.12 -4.34
N ASP A 40 -0.75 12.92 -5.06
CA ASP A 40 -1.15 14.27 -5.47
C ASP A 40 -2.34 14.25 -6.43
N GLU A 41 -2.37 13.30 -7.36
CA GLU A 41 -3.44 13.17 -8.34
C GLU A 41 -4.63 12.36 -7.80
N ARG A 42 -5.84 12.64 -8.32
CA ARG A 42 -7.05 11.91 -7.93
C ARG A 42 -6.98 10.44 -8.33
N PHE A 43 -6.48 10.15 -9.53
CA PHE A 43 -6.33 8.78 -10.02
C PHE A 43 -5.39 7.97 -9.12
N SER A 44 -4.22 8.53 -8.79
CA SER A 44 -3.24 7.90 -7.91
C SER A 44 -3.81 7.60 -6.52
N ARG A 45 -4.67 8.47 -5.97
CA ARG A 45 -5.37 8.22 -4.70
C ARG A 45 -6.36 7.07 -4.77
N VAL A 46 -7.17 7.01 -5.83
CA VAL A 46 -8.14 5.91 -6.02
C VAL A 46 -7.40 4.59 -6.16
N MET A 47 -6.32 4.55 -6.94
CA MET A 47 -5.52 3.34 -7.12
C MET A 47 -4.81 2.91 -5.83
N TYR A 48 -4.33 3.86 -5.03
CA TYR A 48 -3.75 3.57 -3.72
C TYR A 48 -4.76 2.91 -2.77
N GLN A 49 -6.01 3.39 -2.74
CA GLN A 49 -7.07 2.75 -1.96
C GLN A 49 -7.50 1.39 -2.52
N ARG A 50 -7.50 1.23 -3.85
CA ARG A 50 -7.79 -0.07 -4.48
C ARG A 50 -6.76 -1.11 -4.05
N ASP A 51 -5.48 -0.78 -4.13
CA ASP A 51 -4.40 -1.69 -3.73
C ASP A 51 -4.55 -2.06 -2.23
N PHE A 52 -4.91 -1.10 -1.36
CA PHE A 52 -5.24 -1.38 0.04
C PHE A 52 -6.40 -2.36 0.24
N ARG A 53 -7.44 -2.34 -0.61
CA ARG A 53 -8.59 -3.26 -0.48
C ARG A 53 -8.28 -4.66 -0.99
N LEU A 54 -7.30 -4.81 -1.88
CA LEU A 54 -6.95 -6.10 -2.48
C LEU A 54 -5.93 -6.88 -1.62
N THR A 55 -4.95 -6.19 -1.05
CA THR A 55 -3.79 -6.84 -0.40
C THR A 55 -3.52 -6.36 1.03
N ASP A 56 -4.37 -5.47 1.59
CA ASP A 56 -4.18 -4.78 2.88
C ASP A 56 -2.89 -3.94 3.00
N ASN A 57 -2.00 -3.98 2.00
CA ASN A 57 -0.78 -3.21 1.92
C ASN A 57 -0.53 -2.72 0.48
N PRO A 58 -0.55 -1.39 0.22
CA PRO A 58 -0.44 -0.81 -1.12
C PRO A 58 0.96 -0.92 -1.75
N TYR A 59 1.92 -1.46 -1.01
CA TYR A 59 3.28 -1.73 -1.48
C TYR A 59 3.51 -3.20 -1.83
N LEU A 60 2.57 -4.09 -1.47
CA LEU A 60 2.57 -5.46 -1.91
C LEU A 60 1.93 -5.51 -3.31
N MET A 61 2.71 -5.91 -4.32
CA MET A 61 2.18 -6.04 -5.68
C MET A 61 1.32 -7.29 -5.80
N ASN A 62 0.10 -7.12 -6.31
CA ASN A 62 -0.76 -8.23 -6.69
C ASN A 62 -0.42 -8.65 -8.13
N GLY A 63 0.18 -9.82 -8.30
CA GLY A 63 0.59 -10.36 -9.59
C GLY A 63 -0.54 -11.07 -10.35
N LEU A 64 -0.20 -11.72 -11.46
CA LEU A 64 -1.14 -12.59 -12.18
C LEU A 64 -1.48 -13.86 -11.37
N ASP A 65 -0.57 -14.28 -10.49
CA ASP A 65 -0.72 -15.44 -9.61
C ASP A 65 -1.90 -15.33 -8.62
N ALA A 66 -2.47 -14.13 -8.46
CA ALA A 66 -3.63 -13.89 -7.61
C ALA A 66 -4.97 -14.06 -8.35
N ILE A 67 -4.93 -14.25 -9.67
CA ILE A 67 -6.11 -14.53 -10.48
C ILE A 67 -6.29 -16.05 -10.47
N PRO A 68 -7.46 -16.57 -10.06
CA PRO A 68 -7.74 -18.00 -10.14
C PRO A 68 -7.69 -18.48 -11.60
N ASP A 69 -7.16 -19.67 -11.81
CA ASP A 69 -7.22 -20.34 -13.11
C ASP A 69 -8.67 -20.78 -13.40
N ASP A 70 -9.03 -20.94 -14.68
CA ASP A 70 -10.40 -21.21 -15.13
C ASP A 70 -11.11 -22.35 -14.35
N GLU A 71 -10.37 -23.39 -13.93
CA GLU A 71 -10.91 -24.54 -13.17
C GLU A 71 -11.27 -24.20 -11.71
N GLU A 72 -10.59 -23.24 -11.09
CA GLU A 72 -10.88 -22.77 -9.72
C GLU A 72 -11.96 -21.69 -9.71
N ASP A 73 -12.07 -20.92 -10.79
CA ASP A 73 -13.02 -19.83 -10.94
C ASP A 73 -14.47 -20.34 -11.05
N ASP A 74 -14.67 -21.46 -11.74
CA ASP A 74 -15.98 -22.11 -11.85
C ASP A 74 -16.43 -22.72 -10.51
N GLN A 75 -15.52 -23.30 -9.72
CA GLN A 75 -15.82 -23.78 -8.37
C GLN A 75 -16.18 -22.63 -7.41
N ASN A 76 -15.50 -21.49 -7.51
CA ASN A 76 -15.81 -20.29 -6.72
C ASN A 76 -17.18 -19.67 -7.09
N LYS A 77 -17.58 -19.71 -8.36
CA LYS A 77 -18.93 -19.27 -8.78
C LYS A 77 -20.01 -20.19 -8.20
N GLU A 78 -19.85 -21.51 -8.32
CA GLU A 78 -20.79 -22.48 -7.76
C GLU A 78 -20.97 -22.29 -6.24
N LEU A 79 -19.86 -22.13 -5.50
CA LEU A 79 -19.92 -21.85 -4.06
C LEU A 79 -20.65 -20.53 -3.73
N ASN A 80 -20.43 -19.45 -4.49
CA ASN A 80 -21.07 -18.16 -4.22
C ASN A 80 -22.55 -18.13 -4.63
N GLU A 81 -22.96 -18.90 -5.63
CA GLU A 81 -24.38 -19.10 -5.98
C GLU A 81 -25.11 -19.90 -4.89
N ASP A 82 -24.46 -20.90 -4.28
CA ASP A 82 -25.02 -21.68 -3.17
C ASP A 82 -25.23 -20.86 -1.89
N PHE A 83 -24.47 -19.77 -1.68
CA PHE A 83 -24.69 -18.82 -0.58
C PHE A 83 -25.75 -17.76 -0.89
N ASN A 84 -26.19 -17.61 -2.14
CA ASN A 84 -27.34 -16.79 -2.51
C ASN A 84 -28.64 -17.59 -2.31
N VAL A 85 -28.83 -18.12 -1.10
CA VAL A 85 -30.13 -18.61 -0.65
C VAL A 85 -30.99 -17.35 -0.51
N GLY A 86 -31.83 -17.11 -1.52
CA GLY A 86 -32.75 -15.97 -1.55
C GLY A 86 -33.67 -15.96 -0.34
N ASP A 87 -33.25 -15.24 0.71
CA ASP A 87 -34.09 -14.83 1.82
C ASP A 87 -34.59 -13.39 1.57
N ASP A 88 -35.24 -13.15 0.43
CA ASP A 88 -36.09 -11.97 0.23
C ASP A 88 -37.56 -12.43 0.33
N PRO A 89 -38.23 -12.26 1.49
CA PRO A 89 -39.61 -12.71 1.68
C PRO A 89 -40.67 -11.83 0.99
N ASP A 90 -40.26 -10.85 0.17
CA ASP A 90 -41.15 -9.78 -0.30
C ASP A 90 -41.58 -9.91 -1.78
N GLN A 91 -41.82 -11.14 -2.27
CA GLN A 91 -42.55 -11.36 -3.52
C GLN A 91 -43.96 -11.92 -3.28
N GLU A 92 -44.83 -11.10 -2.68
CA GLU A 92 -46.29 -11.25 -2.80
C GLU A 92 -46.97 -9.87 -2.82
N ASN A 93 -47.28 -9.39 -4.04
CA ASN A 93 -48.56 -8.79 -4.47
C ASN A 93 -48.44 -8.24 -5.90
#